data_AF-A0A842MA65-F1
#
_entry.id   AF-A0A842MA65-F1
#
_cell.length_a   1.000
_cell.length_b   1.000
_cell.length_c   1.000
_cell.angle_alpha   90.00
_cell.angle_beta   90.00
_cell.angle_gamma   90.00
#
_symmetry.space_group_name_H-M   'P 1'
#
loop_
_entity.id
_entity.type
_entity.pdbx_description
1 polymer ?
#
loop_
_entity_poly.entity_id
_entity_poly.type
_entity_poly.pdbx_seq_one_letter_code
_entity_poly.pdbx_strand_id
1 'polypeptide(L)'
;MKGKIIKFLGIFIIFNILMGSSAATLNVIVVTDPSGQDPNGFAGGSMSFAQNMFQSTFILSKEHHFTILSGGEGEAIPRLKAIVDAINILKNGGTAKEAASAASGYPGIRIMCGGPGKGAAVGGSFDAYVVIVEDDGTITVTPYSGGLAVLPPGKKGAIIHLRNTHGNP
;
A
#
# COMPACT_ATOMS: atom_id res chain seq x y z
N MET A 1 -18.42 -10.78 -48.35
CA MET A 1 -18.79 -11.39 -47.03
C MET A 1 -17.57 -11.64 -46.13
N LYS A 2 -16.53 -12.35 -46.60
CA LYS A 2 -15.30 -12.64 -45.82
C LYS A 2 -14.60 -11.41 -45.20
N GLY A 3 -14.46 -10.31 -45.94
CA GLY A 3 -13.79 -9.09 -45.42
C GLY A 3 -14.53 -8.37 -44.28
N LYS A 4 -15.86 -8.49 -44.20
CA LYS A 4 -16.64 -7.91 -43.09
C LYS A 4 -16.48 -8.73 -41.81
N ILE A 5 -16.40 -10.07 -41.94
CA ILE A 5 -16.15 -11.00 -40.83
C ILE A 5 -14.76 -10.79 -40.25
N ILE A 6 -13.73 -10.62 -41.10
CA ILE A 6 -12.35 -10.36 -40.64
C ILE A 6 -12.26 -9.03 -39.89
N LYS A 7 -12.91 -7.96 -40.37
CA LYS A 7 -12.95 -6.66 -39.68
C LYS A 7 -13.67 -6.77 -38.32
N PHE A 8 -14.79 -7.48 -38.27
CA PHE A 8 -15.52 -7.69 -37.02
C PHE A 8 -14.70 -8.50 -36.02
N LEU A 9 -14.02 -9.57 -36.47
CA LEU A 9 -13.13 -10.37 -35.64
C LEU A 9 -11.95 -9.56 -35.12
N GLY A 10 -11.36 -8.69 -35.96
CA GLY A 10 -10.30 -7.78 -35.54
C GLY A 10 -10.74 -6.80 -34.46
N ILE A 11 -11.92 -6.18 -34.63
CA ILE A 11 -12.51 -5.29 -33.61
C ILE A 11 -12.82 -6.06 -32.33
N PHE A 12 -13.37 -7.27 -32.43
CA PHE A 12 -13.69 -8.12 -31.28
C PHE A 12 -12.44 -8.52 -30.48
N ILE A 13 -11.35 -8.86 -31.16
CA ILE A 13 -10.06 -9.17 -30.51
C ILE A 13 -9.50 -7.92 -29.83
N ILE A 14 -9.50 -6.77 -30.51
CA ILE A 14 -9.05 -5.49 -29.92
C ILE A 14 -9.89 -5.13 -28.69
N PHE A 15 -11.23 -5.27 -28.76
CA PHE A 15 -12.11 -5.03 -27.61
C PHE A 15 -11.80 -5.96 -26.44
N ASN A 16 -11.59 -7.26 -26.68
CA ASN A 16 -11.26 -8.20 -25.61
C ASN A 16 -9.86 -7.94 -25.01
N ILE A 17 -8.90 -7.44 -25.78
CA ILE A 17 -7.59 -7.02 -25.26
C ILE A 17 -7.70 -5.72 -24.46
N LEU A 18 -8.61 -4.82 -24.84
CA LEU A 18 -8.86 -3.55 -24.15
C LEU A 18 -9.76 -3.69 -22.92
N MET A 19 -10.50 -4.78 -22.77
CA MET A 19 -11.20 -5.13 -21.53
C MET A 19 -10.19 -5.65 -20.49
N GLY A 20 -9.33 -4.76 -19.99
CA GLY A 20 -8.52 -5.03 -18.81
C GLY A 20 -9.44 -5.33 -17.61
N SER A 21 -9.05 -6.28 -16.76
CA SER A 21 -9.73 -6.47 -15.49
C SER A 21 -9.62 -5.19 -14.66
N SER A 22 -10.76 -4.62 -14.25
CA SER A 22 -10.81 -3.47 -13.33
C SER A 22 -10.45 -3.96 -11.95
N ALA A 23 -9.40 -3.40 -11.37
CA ALA A 23 -8.69 -4.14 -10.37
C ALA A 23 -7.95 -3.15 -9.45
N ALA A 24 -8.54 -2.87 -8.28
CA ALA A 24 -7.97 -1.96 -7.28
C ALA A 24 -7.43 -2.76 -6.08
N THR A 25 -6.27 -2.34 -5.57
CA THR A 25 -5.70 -2.86 -4.33
C THR A 25 -5.81 -1.80 -3.24
N LEU A 26 -6.50 -2.12 -2.16
CA LEU A 26 -6.55 -1.33 -0.94
C LEU A 26 -5.46 -1.82 0.02
N ASN A 27 -4.65 -0.89 0.52
CA ASN A 27 -3.86 -1.09 1.73
C ASN A 27 -4.15 0.03 2.71
N VAL A 28 -4.39 -0.34 3.96
CA VAL A 28 -4.73 0.61 5.01
C VAL A 28 -4.00 0.28 6.30
N ILE A 29 -3.54 1.30 6.99
CA ILE A 29 -3.17 1.24 8.40
C ILE A 29 -4.01 2.26 9.14
N VAL A 30 -4.59 1.85 10.28
CA VAL A 30 -5.38 2.71 11.17
C VAL A 30 -4.75 2.69 12.56
N VAL A 31 -4.62 3.87 13.16
CA VAL A 31 -4.12 4.08 14.52
C VAL A 31 -5.19 4.82 15.32
N THR A 32 -5.81 4.13 16.27
CA THR A 32 -6.80 4.69 17.20
C THR A 32 -6.23 4.91 18.60
N ASP A 33 -5.23 4.13 19.02
CA ASP A 33 -4.38 4.42 20.18
C ASP A 33 -2.94 4.72 19.72
N PRO A 34 -2.54 6.00 19.70
CA PRO A 34 -1.20 6.37 19.26
C PRO A 34 -0.12 6.15 20.33
N SER A 35 -0.51 5.88 21.58
CA SER A 35 0.43 5.56 22.66
C SER A 35 1.05 4.18 22.48
N GLY A 36 0.34 3.27 21.79
CA GLY A 36 0.73 1.88 21.60
C GLY A 36 0.53 0.99 22.83
N GLN A 37 -0.18 1.48 23.85
CA GLN A 37 -0.48 0.71 25.07
C GLN A 37 -1.64 -0.26 24.85
N ASP A 38 -2.61 0.09 24.01
CA ASP A 38 -3.68 -0.81 23.56
C ASP A 38 -3.26 -1.50 22.25
N PRO A 39 -2.99 -2.81 22.25
CA PRO A 39 -2.65 -3.54 21.03
C PRO A 39 -3.81 -3.60 20.02
N ASN A 40 -5.06 -3.34 20.42
CA ASN A 40 -6.20 -3.22 19.51
C ASN A 40 -6.32 -1.82 18.89
N GLY A 41 -5.52 -0.87 19.37
CA GLY A 41 -5.49 0.50 18.89
C GLY A 41 -4.72 0.69 17.58
N PHE A 42 -4.27 -0.39 16.95
CA PHE A 42 -3.56 -0.41 15.69
C PHE A 42 -4.07 -1.54 14.80
N ALA A 43 -4.35 -1.26 13.53
CA ALA A 43 -4.76 -2.26 12.56
C ALA A 43 -4.13 -2.03 11.19
N GLY A 44 -3.74 -3.11 10.53
CA GLY A 44 -3.33 -3.12 9.12
C GLY A 44 -4.27 -4.01 8.31
N GLY A 45 -4.65 -3.57 7.12
CA GLY A 45 -5.57 -4.28 6.24
C GLY A 45 -5.16 -4.21 4.77
N SER A 46 -5.34 -5.32 4.05
CA SER A 46 -5.16 -5.40 2.60
C SER A 46 -6.40 -6.03 1.98
N MET A 47 -6.89 -5.47 0.88
CA MET A 47 -8.00 -6.03 0.12
C MET A 47 -7.77 -5.87 -1.37
N SER A 48 -8.14 -6.88 -2.16
CA SER A 48 -8.04 -6.90 -3.61
C SER A 48 -9.24 -7.67 -4.17
N PHE A 49 -9.87 -7.14 -5.22
CA PHE A 49 -11.11 -7.69 -5.78
C PHE A 49 -10.92 -8.46 -7.09
N ALA A 50 -9.74 -8.44 -7.71
CA ALA A 50 -9.50 -9.15 -8.96
C ALA A 50 -8.65 -10.41 -8.77
N GLN A 51 -8.97 -11.44 -9.56
CA GLN A 51 -8.17 -12.65 -9.65
C GLN A 51 -6.76 -12.30 -10.17
N ASN A 52 -5.73 -12.82 -9.49
CA ASN A 52 -4.31 -12.70 -9.86
C ASN A 52 -3.73 -11.29 -9.85
N MET A 53 -4.37 -10.36 -9.14
CA MET A 53 -4.05 -8.95 -9.30
C MET A 53 -3.21 -8.41 -8.13
N PHE A 54 -1.97 -8.06 -8.49
CA PHE A 54 -0.92 -7.38 -7.73
C PHE A 54 -0.58 -7.93 -6.34
N GLN A 55 0.24 -9.00 -6.34
CA GLN A 55 1.42 -9.24 -5.48
C GLN A 55 1.49 -8.49 -4.13
N SER A 56 0.39 -8.44 -3.38
CA SER A 56 0.35 -7.72 -2.12
C SER A 56 0.72 -8.67 -1.01
N THR A 57 1.89 -8.45 -0.42
CA THR A 57 2.37 -9.29 0.68
C THR A 57 1.98 -8.62 1.98
N PHE A 58 1.15 -9.31 2.77
CA PHE A 58 0.78 -8.89 4.11
C PHE A 58 1.56 -9.69 5.14
N ILE A 59 2.28 -9.00 6.01
CA ILE A 59 3.06 -9.60 7.09
C ILE A 59 2.63 -8.97 8.40
N LEU A 60 2.43 -9.82 9.40
CA LEU A 60 2.14 -9.45 10.78
C LEU A 60 3.17 -10.11 11.68
N SER A 61 3.92 -9.30 12.44
CA SER A 61 4.73 -9.82 13.54
C SER A 61 3.99 -9.59 14.86
N LYS A 62 3.52 -10.68 15.47
CA LYS A 62 2.95 -10.65 16.82
C LYS A 62 4.02 -10.47 17.90
N GLU A 63 5.25 -10.92 17.64
CA GLU A 63 6.37 -10.82 18.59
C GLU A 63 6.95 -9.40 18.64
N HIS A 64 7.17 -8.79 17.48
CA HIS A 64 7.77 -7.44 17.38
C HIS A 64 6.74 -6.33 17.15
N HIS A 65 5.45 -6.67 17.17
CA HIS A 65 4.32 -5.74 17.09
C HIS A 65 4.38 -4.78 15.90
N PHE A 66 4.44 -5.33 14.68
CA PHE A 66 4.36 -4.52 13.46
C PHE A 66 3.60 -5.24 12.35
N THR A 67 3.16 -4.45 11.37
CA THR A 67 2.65 -4.96 10.09
C THR A 67 3.40 -4.34 8.92
N ILE A 68 3.51 -5.11 7.83
CA ILE A 68 4.03 -4.66 6.55
C ILE A 68 3.03 -5.08 5.46
N LEU A 69 2.68 -4.14 4.61
CA LEU A 69 1.90 -4.32 3.40
C LEU A 69 2.75 -3.88 2.22
N SER A 70 3.30 -4.85 1.50
CA SER A 70 4.11 -4.58 0.31
C SER A 70 3.26 -4.72 -0.94
N GLY A 71 3.56 -3.91 -1.96
CA GLY A 71 2.87 -3.94 -3.23
C GLY A 71 3.65 -3.19 -4.31
N GLY A 72 2.90 -2.64 -5.27
CA GLY A 72 3.44 -1.89 -6.40
C GLY A 72 3.58 -2.75 -7.67
N GLU A 73 4.12 -2.12 -8.72
CA GLU A 73 4.20 -2.63 -10.09
C GLU A 73 5.59 -3.22 -10.41
N GLY A 74 6.53 -3.16 -9.48
CA GLY A 74 7.87 -3.71 -9.66
C GLY A 74 7.95 -5.24 -9.55
N GLU A 75 9.10 -5.78 -9.92
CA GLU A 75 9.37 -7.23 -9.98
C GLU A 75 9.35 -7.93 -8.61
N ALA A 76 9.05 -9.23 -8.62
CA ALA A 76 8.87 -10.02 -7.38
C ALA A 76 10.12 -10.13 -6.52
N ILE A 77 11.32 -10.31 -7.11
CA ILE A 77 12.57 -10.46 -6.34
C ILE A 77 12.96 -9.15 -5.62
N PRO A 78 13.01 -7.98 -6.31
CA PRO A 78 13.18 -6.68 -5.64
C PRO A 78 12.16 -6.43 -4.53
N ARG A 79 10.90 -6.83 -4.72
CA ARG A 79 9.85 -6.72 -3.70
C ARG A 79 10.19 -7.52 -2.44
N LEU A 80 10.61 -8.77 -2.60
CA LEU A 80 11.03 -9.62 -1.47
C LEU A 80 12.21 -9.01 -0.72
N LYS A 81 13.19 -8.43 -1.43
CA LYS A 81 14.32 -7.73 -0.80
C LYS A 81 13.85 -6.51 0.00
N ALA A 82 12.99 -5.68 -0.57
CA ALA A 82 12.41 -4.52 0.12
C ALA A 82 11.65 -4.92 1.39
N ILE A 83 10.89 -6.03 1.34
CA ILE A 83 10.19 -6.59 2.49
C ILE A 83 11.18 -7.02 3.57
N VAL A 84 12.23 -7.77 3.21
CA VAL A 84 13.25 -8.24 4.16
C VAL A 84 13.97 -7.07 4.82
N ASP A 85 14.32 -6.03 4.05
CA ASP A 85 14.94 -4.82 4.60
C ASP A 85 14.03 -4.11 5.60
N ALA A 86 12.74 -3.93 5.25
CA ALA A 86 11.76 -3.33 6.14
C ALA A 86 11.55 -4.16 7.43
N ILE A 87 11.51 -5.49 7.33
CA ILE A 87 11.44 -6.40 8.49
C ILE A 87 12.67 -6.19 9.38
N ASN A 88 13.87 -6.18 8.80
CA ASN A 88 15.11 -6.03 9.56
C ASN A 88 15.15 -4.69 10.29
N ILE A 89 14.72 -3.60 9.65
CA ILE A 89 14.63 -2.28 10.29
C ILE A 89 13.67 -2.32 11.48
N LEU A 90 12.44 -2.83 11.31
CA LEU A 90 11.43 -2.85 12.36
C LEU A 90 11.79 -3.78 13.53
N LYS A 91 12.35 -4.97 13.24
CA LYS A 91 12.83 -5.91 14.26
C LYS A 91 13.94 -5.32 15.12
N ASN A 92 14.77 -4.46 14.54
CA ASN A 92 15.88 -3.79 15.23
C ASN A 92 15.49 -2.44 15.85
N GLY A 93 14.19 -2.20 16.06
CA GLY A 93 13.69 -1.02 16.78
C GLY A 93 13.46 0.21 15.91
N GLY A 94 13.68 0.13 14.60
CA GLY A 94 13.44 1.22 13.67
C GLY A 94 11.99 1.72 13.65
N THR A 95 11.83 2.90 13.09
CA THR A 95 10.56 3.60 12.90
C THR A 95 9.83 3.11 11.64
N ALA A 96 8.52 3.36 11.57
CA ALA A 96 7.74 3.10 10.37
C ALA A 96 8.31 3.86 9.15
N LYS A 97 8.75 5.11 9.36
CA LYS A 97 9.37 5.96 8.33
C LYS A 97 10.60 5.31 7.71
N GLU A 98 11.53 4.84 8.55
CA GLU A 98 12.78 4.20 8.10
C GLU A 98 12.48 2.92 7.32
N ALA A 99 11.59 2.08 7.83
CA ALA A 99 11.21 0.82 7.18
C ALA A 99 10.51 1.04 5.83
N ALA A 100 9.57 1.98 5.75
CA ALA A 100 8.90 2.33 4.49
C ALA A 100 9.87 2.93 3.46
N SER A 101 10.90 3.64 3.93
CA SER A 101 11.94 4.23 3.06
C SER A 101 12.78 3.18 2.35
N ALA A 102 12.81 1.92 2.82
CA ALA A 102 13.50 0.83 2.13
C ALA A 102 12.99 0.66 0.68
N ALA A 103 11.72 0.96 0.41
CA ALA A 103 11.12 0.89 -0.93
C ALA A 103 11.83 1.80 -1.95
N SER A 104 12.47 2.89 -1.52
CA SER A 104 13.18 3.82 -2.42
C SER A 104 14.35 3.18 -3.17
N GLY A 105 14.93 2.10 -2.64
CA GLY A 105 15.98 1.33 -3.30
C GLY A 105 15.48 0.38 -4.40
N TYR A 106 14.16 0.24 -4.56
CA TYR A 106 13.54 -0.77 -5.40
C TYR A 106 12.47 -0.15 -6.33
N PRO A 107 12.81 0.10 -7.61
CA PRO A 107 11.90 0.73 -8.55
C PRO A 107 10.54 0.02 -8.64
N GLY A 108 9.46 0.81 -8.59
CA GLY A 108 8.09 0.30 -8.69
C GLY A 108 7.56 -0.42 -7.45
N ILE A 109 8.35 -0.56 -6.38
CA ILE A 109 7.92 -1.22 -5.14
C ILE A 109 7.26 -0.22 -4.19
N ARG A 110 6.30 -0.72 -3.42
CA ARG A 110 5.69 -0.04 -2.28
C ARG A 110 5.93 -0.83 -1.01
N ILE A 111 6.24 -0.13 0.08
CA ILE A 111 6.17 -0.66 1.45
C ILE A 111 5.29 0.29 2.25
N MET A 112 4.18 -0.22 2.78
CA MET A 112 3.41 0.42 3.84
C MET A 112 3.61 -0.37 5.13
N CYS A 113 3.93 0.29 6.24
CA CYS A 113 4.19 -0.41 7.50
C CYS A 113 3.92 0.47 8.71
N GLY A 114 3.78 -0.16 9.86
CA GLY A 114 3.55 0.52 11.14
C GLY A 114 3.43 -0.48 12.28
N GLY A 115 3.19 0.05 13.47
CA GLY A 115 2.90 -0.75 14.66
C GLY A 115 2.43 0.13 15.82
N PRO A 116 1.93 -0.48 16.91
CA PRO A 116 1.58 0.24 18.14
C PRO A 116 2.71 1.17 18.58
N GLY A 117 2.41 2.45 18.82
CA GLY A 117 3.37 3.48 19.24
C GLY A 117 4.40 3.91 18.20
N LYS A 118 4.44 3.29 17.01
CA LYS A 118 5.42 3.59 15.94
C LYS A 118 4.87 4.49 14.83
N GLY A 119 3.59 4.84 14.89
CA GLY A 119 2.89 5.47 13.78
C GLY A 119 2.78 4.55 12.57
N ALA A 120 2.67 5.13 11.38
CA ALA A 120 2.63 4.42 10.12
C ALA A 120 3.35 5.19 9.02
N ALA A 121 3.79 4.50 7.98
CA ALA A 121 4.35 5.13 6.80
C ALA A 121 4.09 4.31 5.55
N VAL A 122 4.12 4.96 4.40
CA VAL A 122 4.15 4.33 3.09
C VAL A 122 5.24 4.97 2.24
N GLY A 123 6.05 4.14 1.58
CA GLY A 123 7.16 4.57 0.74
C GLY A 123 7.17 3.87 -0.62
N GLY A 124 7.84 4.49 -1.58
CA GLY A 124 8.01 3.97 -2.94
C GLY A 124 6.92 4.43 -3.91
N SER A 125 6.37 3.51 -4.71
CA SER A 125 5.30 3.80 -5.69
C SER A 125 3.92 3.59 -5.09
N PHE A 126 3.23 4.67 -4.71
CA PHE A 126 1.90 4.62 -4.12
C PHE A 126 1.06 5.86 -4.44
N ASP A 127 -0.25 5.76 -4.26
CA ASP A 127 -1.18 6.89 -4.15
C ASP A 127 -1.96 6.70 -2.85
N ALA A 128 -1.85 7.65 -1.92
CA ALA A 128 -2.40 7.46 -0.58
C ALA A 128 -2.95 8.76 0.01
N TYR A 129 -3.89 8.61 0.92
CA TYR A 129 -4.32 9.66 1.81
C TYR A 129 -3.73 9.39 3.19
N VAL A 130 -3.05 10.39 3.75
CA VAL A 130 -2.71 10.40 5.17
C VAL A 130 -3.77 11.22 5.89
N VAL A 131 -4.48 10.54 6.78
CA VAL A 131 -5.50 11.12 7.66
C VAL A 131 -4.87 11.29 9.03
N ILE A 132 -4.92 12.49 9.59
CA ILE A 132 -4.44 12.78 10.95
C ILE A 132 -5.59 13.40 11.74
N VAL A 133 -5.82 12.90 12.95
CA VAL A 133 -6.68 13.55 13.94
C VAL A 133 -5.78 14.42 14.80
N GLU A 134 -5.94 15.73 14.69
CA GLU A 134 -5.21 16.72 15.46
C GLU A 134 -5.68 16.78 16.92
N ASP A 135 -4.89 17.46 17.75
CA ASP A 135 -5.09 17.47 19.21
C ASP A 135 -6.37 18.21 19.62
N ASP A 136 -6.86 19.11 18.76
CA ASP A 136 -8.14 19.82 18.88
C ASP A 136 -9.33 19.03 18.32
N GLY A 137 -9.09 17.83 17.79
CA GLY A 137 -10.09 16.98 17.16
C GLY A 137 -10.32 17.25 15.67
N THR A 138 -9.64 18.22 15.07
CA THR A 138 -9.69 18.49 13.63
C THR A 138 -9.14 17.29 12.85
N ILE A 139 -9.81 16.90 11.77
CA ILE A 139 -9.34 15.83 10.88
C ILE A 139 -8.72 16.47 9.65
N THR A 140 -7.43 16.23 9.44
CA THR A 140 -6.72 16.64 8.23
C THR A 140 -6.57 15.43 7.30
N VAL A 141 -6.76 15.65 6.00
CA VAL A 141 -6.60 14.63 4.97
C VAL A 141 -5.65 15.19 3.92
N THR A 142 -4.48 14.57 3.78
CA THR A 142 -3.47 15.02 2.82
C THR A 142 -3.21 13.93 1.79
N PRO A 143 -3.44 14.19 0.50
CA PRO A 143 -3.08 13.25 -0.57
C PRO A 143 -1.57 13.26 -0.81
N TYR A 144 -1.02 12.08 -1.09
CA TYR A 144 0.37 11.86 -1.46
C TYR A 144 0.43 10.91 -2.66
N SER A 145 1.38 11.15 -3.57
CA SER A 145 1.69 10.27 -4.68
C SER A 145 3.20 10.08 -4.77
N GLY A 146 3.63 8.84 -4.61
CA GLY A 146 5.04 8.44 -4.59
C GLY A 146 5.85 8.99 -3.41
N GLY A 147 7.12 8.62 -3.37
CA GLY A 147 8.08 9.12 -2.38
C GLY A 147 7.89 8.47 -1.02
N LEU A 148 7.57 9.26 0.01
CA LEU A 148 7.39 8.82 1.39
C LEU A 148 6.31 9.67 2.06
N ALA A 149 5.30 9.03 2.62
CA ALA A 149 4.25 9.64 3.42
C ALA A 149 4.21 8.99 4.81
N VAL A 150 4.00 9.80 5.85
CA VAL A 150 4.16 9.38 7.24
C VAL A 150 2.98 9.87 8.08
N LEU A 151 2.36 8.95 8.80
CA LEU A 151 1.54 9.23 9.98
C LEU A 151 2.49 9.16 11.20
N PRO A 152 2.86 10.29 11.80
CA PRO A 152 3.88 10.30 12.84
C PRO A 152 3.47 9.49 14.07
N PRO A 153 4.44 8.94 14.83
CA PRO A 153 4.19 8.42 16.16
C PRO A 153 3.46 9.44 17.04
N GLY A 154 2.59 8.99 17.94
CA GLY A 154 1.83 9.87 18.82
C GLY A 154 0.58 10.50 18.21
N LYS A 155 0.30 10.30 16.91
CA LYS A 155 -0.93 10.77 16.26
C LYS A 155 -1.91 9.64 15.94
N LYS A 156 -3.20 9.91 16.17
CA LYS A 156 -4.31 9.09 15.66
C LYS A 156 -4.51 9.39 14.19
N GLY A 157 -4.99 8.39 13.44
CA GLY A 157 -5.25 8.59 12.03
C GLY A 157 -5.18 7.32 11.21
N ALA A 158 -4.95 7.49 9.92
CA ALA A 158 -4.81 6.39 8.99
C ALA A 158 -3.90 6.75 7.82
N ILE A 159 -3.31 5.74 7.20
CA ILE A 159 -2.80 5.84 5.83
C ILE A 159 -3.65 4.91 4.97
N ILE A 160 -4.29 5.47 3.96
CA ILE A 160 -5.19 4.75 3.06
C ILE A 160 -4.60 4.82 1.66
N HIS A 161 -4.02 3.72 1.19
CA HIS A 161 -3.58 3.55 -0.18
C HIS A 161 -4.66 2.83 -0.99
N LEU A 162 -5.11 3.46 -2.06
CA LEU A 162 -5.97 2.84 -3.05
C LEU A 162 -5.52 3.32 -4.42
N ARG A 163 -5.08 2.38 -5.27
CA ARG A 163 -4.73 2.66 -6.66
C ARG A 163 -5.60 1.82 -7.59
N ASN A 164 -6.25 2.50 -8.52
CA ASN A 164 -7.00 1.87 -9.61
C ASN A 164 -6.03 1.42 -10.71
N THR A 165 -6.42 0.41 -11.50
CA THR A 165 -5.73 0.09 -12.75
C THR A 165 -5.61 1.34 -13.62
N HIS A 166 -4.43 1.59 -14.19
CA HIS A 166 -4.21 2.74 -15.06
C HIS A 166 -5.22 2.76 -16.23
N GLY A 167 -5.91 3.89 -16.42
CA GLY A 167 -6.94 4.04 -17.46
C GLY A 167 -8.36 3.60 -17.04
N ASN A 168 -8.56 3.16 -15.80
CA ASN A 168 -9.89 2.88 -15.25
C ASN A 168 -10.34 4.05 -14.34
N PRO A 169 -11.48 4.72 -14.62
CA PRO A 169 -11.97 5.84 -13.82
C PRO A 169 -12.23 5.46 -12.35
#